data_AF-A0A950VWW3-F1
#
_entry.id   AF-A0A950VWW3-F1
#
_cell.length_a   1.000
_cell.length_b   1.000
_cell.length_c   1.000
_cell.angle_alpha   90.00
_cell.angle_beta   90.00
_cell.angle_gamma   90.00
#
_symmetry.space_group_name_H-M   'P 1'
#
loop_
_entity.id
_entity.type
_entity.pdbx_description
1 polymer ?
#
loop_
_entity_poly.entity_id
_entity_poly.type
_entity_poly.pdbx_seq_one_letter_code
_entity_poly.pdbx_strand_id
1 'polypeptide(L)'
;MSTDLARWQFATTSIYHFLFVPVTIGLAFLTAILQTGWYRSGNPEQRRLARFFGVLLLINVAVGVVTGLVQEFEFGMNWSAYSRFVGDVFGAPLAMEGLAAFFLESTFLGLWMFGWDRLPKRVHLACIWLVAIGSMLSAAFILAANSWMQHPVGYSINSTTHQPQLNNVLALFTNPTFLWGYVHVILASLVTGCVVMLALSAWYLRRGIDVNAFK
;
A
#
# COMPACT_ATOMS: atom_id res chain seq x y z
N MET A 1 20.34 -2.60 -22.13
CA MET A 1 20.17 -3.76 -21.24
C MET A 1 19.52 -4.90 -22.02
N SER A 2 19.95 -6.15 -21.86
CA SER A 2 19.25 -7.28 -22.48
C SER A 2 17.87 -7.46 -21.86
N THR A 3 16.92 -8.06 -22.60
CA THR A 3 15.57 -8.33 -22.10
C THR A 3 15.57 -9.17 -20.83
N ASP A 4 16.50 -10.12 -20.73
CA ASP A 4 16.58 -11.01 -19.57
C ASP A 4 17.09 -10.27 -18.33
N LEU A 5 18.08 -9.38 -18.48
CA LEU A 5 18.55 -8.56 -17.37
C LEU A 5 17.48 -7.56 -16.91
N ALA A 6 16.70 -7.00 -17.85
CA ALA A 6 15.56 -6.14 -17.53
C ALA A 6 14.49 -6.88 -16.71
N ARG A 7 14.18 -8.12 -17.09
CA ARG A 7 13.25 -8.99 -16.34
C ARG A 7 13.79 -9.33 -14.95
N TRP A 8 15.07 -9.69 -14.83
CA TRP A 8 15.70 -10.00 -13.55
C TRP A 8 15.72 -8.80 -12.61
N GLN A 9 16.07 -7.62 -13.13
CA GLN A 9 16.05 -6.39 -12.36
C GLN A 9 14.64 -6.10 -11.84
N PHE A 10 13.64 -6.06 -12.74
CA PHE A 10 12.26 -5.76 -12.38
C PHE A 10 11.67 -6.78 -11.39
N ALA A 11 11.96 -8.07 -11.59
CA ALA A 11 11.55 -9.12 -10.66
C ALA A 11 12.15 -8.93 -9.27
N THR A 12 13.44 -8.60 -9.19
CA THR A 12 14.13 -8.36 -7.92
C THR A 12 13.54 -7.16 -7.19
N THR A 13 13.41 -6.03 -7.88
CA THR A 13 12.81 -4.81 -7.32
C THR A 13 11.38 -5.08 -6.82
N SER A 14 10.56 -5.77 -7.63
CA SER A 14 9.18 -6.11 -7.27
C SER A 14 9.10 -7.02 -6.05
N ILE A 15 9.95 -8.06 -5.96
CA ILE A 15 9.97 -8.97 -4.81
C ILE A 15 10.34 -8.20 -3.54
N TYR A 16 11.42 -7.40 -3.57
CA TYR A 16 11.84 -6.63 -2.40
C TYR A 16 10.79 -5.62 -1.98
N HIS A 17 10.20 -4.89 -2.93
CA HIS A 17 9.11 -3.95 -2.64
C HIS A 17 7.93 -4.67 -1.96
N PHE A 18 7.50 -5.80 -2.52
CA PHE A 18 6.36 -6.55 -2.03
C PHE A 18 6.58 -7.27 -0.69
N LEU A 19 7.80 -7.31 -0.15
CA LEU A 19 8.03 -7.74 1.24
C LEU A 19 7.47 -6.73 2.24
N PHE A 20 7.50 -5.43 1.91
CA PHE A 20 7.10 -4.36 2.82
C PHE A 20 5.63 -3.96 2.64
N VAL A 21 5.11 -4.02 1.40
CA VAL A 21 3.72 -3.66 1.07
C VAL A 21 2.66 -4.35 1.95
N PRO A 22 2.61 -5.70 2.06
CA PRO A 22 1.57 -6.37 2.83
C PRO A 22 1.70 -6.08 4.34
N VAL A 23 2.92 -5.89 4.83
CA VAL A 23 3.17 -5.50 6.22
C VAL A 23 2.63 -4.09 6.47
N THR A 24 2.88 -3.13 5.57
CA THR A 24 2.37 -1.76 5.66
C THR A 24 0.85 -1.72 5.67
N ILE A 25 0.19 -2.36 4.69
CA ILE A 25 -1.29 -2.38 4.60
C ILE A 25 -1.89 -3.02 5.86
N GLY A 26 -1.36 -4.16 6.29
CA GLY A 26 -1.82 -4.86 7.49
C GLY A 26 -1.61 -4.05 8.77
N LEU A 27 -0.41 -3.52 8.99
CA LEU A 27 -0.09 -2.74 10.19
C LEU A 27 -0.81 -1.39 10.23
N ALA A 28 -1.03 -0.72 9.10
CA ALA A 28 -1.80 0.52 9.06
C ALA A 28 -3.21 0.31 9.60
N PHE A 29 -3.89 -0.73 9.12
CA PHE A 29 -5.23 -1.10 9.57
C PHE A 29 -5.27 -1.53 11.05
N LEU A 30 -4.34 -2.40 11.47
CA LEU A 30 -4.28 -2.85 12.86
C LEU A 30 -3.93 -1.72 13.84
N THR A 31 -3.03 -0.82 13.45
CA THR A 31 -2.68 0.37 14.26
C THR A 31 -3.88 1.31 14.39
N ALA A 32 -4.67 1.48 13.32
CA ALA A 32 -5.93 2.22 13.37
C ALA A 32 -6.93 1.59 14.35
N ILE A 33 -7.03 0.26 14.39
CA ILE A 33 -7.87 -0.47 15.36
C ILE A 33 -7.38 -0.24 16.79
N LEU A 34 -6.08 -0.41 17.06
CA LEU A 34 -5.49 -0.20 18.39
C LEU A 34 -5.76 1.21 18.91
N GLN A 35 -5.57 2.22 18.06
CA GLN A 35 -5.86 3.59 18.44
C GLN A 35 -7.35 3.87 18.58
N THR A 36 -8.22 3.23 17.78
CA THR A 36 -9.67 3.31 17.97
C THR A 36 -10.08 2.73 19.32
N GLY A 37 -9.48 1.61 19.71
CA GLY A 37 -9.61 1.04 21.04
C GLY A 37 -9.26 2.06 22.11
N TRP A 38 -8.08 2.68 22.02
CA TRP A 38 -7.64 3.69 22.97
C TRP A 38 -8.55 4.91 23.00
N TYR A 39 -9.00 5.39 21.85
CA TYR A 39 -9.90 6.53 21.75
C TYR A 39 -11.24 6.28 22.48
N ARG A 40 -11.74 5.04 22.46
CA ARG A 40 -12.98 4.65 23.15
C ARG A 40 -12.79 4.34 24.63
N SER A 41 -11.71 3.63 24.97
CA SER A 41 -11.50 3.09 26.32
C SER A 41 -10.66 3.99 27.23
N GLY A 42 -9.82 4.85 26.66
CA GLY A 42 -8.79 5.59 27.40
C GLY A 42 -7.62 4.73 27.88
N ASN A 43 -7.57 3.43 27.56
CA ASN A 43 -6.57 2.50 28.09
C ASN A 43 -5.14 2.88 27.65
N PRO A 44 -4.23 3.22 28.58
CA PRO A 44 -2.87 3.63 28.23
C PRO A 44 -2.06 2.53 27.51
N GLU A 45 -2.39 1.26 27.70
CA GLU A 45 -1.72 0.14 27.03
C GLU A 45 -2.03 0.12 25.53
N GLN A 46 -3.29 0.40 25.13
CA GLN A 46 -3.65 0.49 23.71
C GLN A 46 -2.96 1.69 23.03
N ARG A 47 -2.77 2.80 23.75
CA ARG A 47 -1.96 3.94 23.27
C ARG A 47 -0.52 3.53 23.05
N ARG A 48 0.05 2.75 23.98
CA ARG A 48 1.43 2.26 23.90
C ARG A 48 1.62 1.32 22.71
N LEU A 49 0.71 0.36 22.52
CA LEU A 49 0.73 -0.54 21.36
C LEU A 49 0.60 0.23 20.04
N ALA A 50 -0.35 1.17 19.95
CA ALA A 50 -0.53 1.97 18.75
C ALA A 50 0.76 2.75 18.40
N ARG A 51 1.45 3.33 19.40
CA ARG A 51 2.76 3.97 19.18
C ARG A 51 3.84 2.99 18.76
N PHE A 52 3.92 1.83 19.41
CA PHE A 52 4.93 0.81 19.11
C PHE A 52 4.79 0.28 17.67
N PHE A 53 3.61 -0.18 17.28
CA PHE A 53 3.35 -0.65 15.92
C PHE A 53 3.38 0.49 14.90
N GLY A 54 3.07 1.73 15.33
CA GLY A 54 3.25 2.94 14.53
C GLY A 54 4.69 3.18 14.07
N VAL A 55 5.67 2.93 14.93
CA VAL A 55 7.09 3.05 14.57
C VAL A 55 7.46 1.99 13.52
N LEU A 56 6.99 0.75 13.70
CA LEU A 56 7.22 -0.32 12.73
C LEU A 56 6.55 -0.02 11.38
N LEU A 57 5.32 0.51 11.41
CA LEU A 57 4.61 0.97 10.22
C LEU A 57 5.44 2.05 9.50
N LEU A 58 5.93 3.06 10.21
CA LEU A 58 6.73 4.14 9.63
C LEU A 58 8.00 3.61 8.94
N ILE A 59 8.70 2.66 9.56
CA ILE A 59 9.90 2.04 8.97
C ILE A 59 9.53 1.28 7.69
N ASN A 60 8.46 0.47 7.71
CA ASN A 60 8.02 -0.28 6.54
C ASN A 60 7.58 0.64 5.40
N VAL A 61 6.84 1.70 5.71
CA VAL A 61 6.43 2.72 4.73
C VAL A 61 7.66 3.38 4.12
N ALA A 62 8.65 3.80 4.92
CA ALA A 62 9.85 4.45 4.40
C ALA A 62 10.60 3.56 3.38
N VAL A 63 10.78 2.27 3.67
CA VAL A 63 11.41 1.34 2.74
C VAL A 63 10.51 1.04 1.53
N GLY A 64 9.20 0.92 1.74
CA GLY A 64 8.20 0.74 0.70
C GLY A 64 8.21 1.90 -0.30
N VAL A 65 8.28 3.15 0.18
CA VAL A 65 8.38 4.36 -0.64
C VAL A 65 9.64 4.31 -1.52
N VAL A 66 10.81 4.03 -0.94
CA VAL A 66 12.08 4.00 -1.68
C VAL A 66 12.06 2.92 -2.76
N THR A 67 11.60 1.72 -2.42
CA THR A 67 11.52 0.61 -3.37
C THR A 67 10.46 0.83 -4.45
N GLY A 68 9.33 1.45 -4.09
CA GLY A 68 8.26 1.81 -5.03
C GLY A 68 8.69 2.88 -6.03
N LEU A 69 9.43 3.90 -5.58
CA LEU A 69 10.00 4.92 -6.47
C LEU A 69 10.94 4.29 -7.51
N VAL A 70 11.80 3.36 -7.09
CA VAL A 70 12.68 2.63 -8.03
C VAL A 70 11.84 1.88 -9.05
N GLN A 71 10.80 1.16 -8.62
CA GLN A 71 9.92 0.40 -9.51
C GLN A 71 9.15 1.28 -10.50
N GLU A 72 8.66 2.44 -10.07
CA GLU A 72 7.97 3.42 -10.92
C GLU A 72 8.88 3.89 -12.07
N PHE A 73 10.12 4.27 -11.75
CA PHE A 73 11.08 4.70 -12.77
C PHE A 73 11.55 3.56 -13.68
N GLU A 74 11.56 2.31 -13.21
CA GLU A 74 11.90 1.15 -14.05
C GLU A 74 10.94 0.97 -15.24
N PHE A 75 9.65 1.30 -15.09
CA PHE A 75 8.71 1.30 -16.22
C PHE A 75 9.15 2.29 -17.32
N GLY A 76 9.66 3.46 -16.95
CA GLY A 76 10.13 4.47 -17.89
C GLY A 76 11.50 4.15 -18.52
N MET A 77 12.42 3.64 -17.72
CA MET A 77 13.81 3.41 -18.14
C MET A 77 13.97 2.09 -18.91
N ASN A 78 13.57 0.98 -18.28
CA ASN A 78 13.84 -0.37 -18.78
C ASN A 78 12.74 -0.88 -19.72
N TRP A 79 11.52 -0.33 -19.57
CA TRP A 79 10.33 -0.74 -20.32
C TRP A 79 9.75 0.41 -21.17
N SER A 80 10.59 1.30 -21.69
CA SER A 80 10.16 2.51 -22.41
C SER A 80 9.23 2.25 -23.61
N ALA A 81 9.46 1.18 -24.38
CA ALA A 81 8.59 0.79 -25.49
C ALA A 81 7.20 0.35 -25.02
N TYR A 82 7.14 -0.41 -23.92
CA TYR A 82 5.88 -0.80 -23.27
C TYR A 82 5.14 0.45 -22.76
N SER A 83 5.84 1.34 -22.04
CA SER A 83 5.26 2.56 -21.49
C SER A 83 4.72 3.50 -22.58
N ARG A 84 5.37 3.59 -23.74
CA ARG A 84 4.84 4.33 -24.89
C ARG A 84 3.63 3.65 -25.52
N PHE A 85 3.58 2.31 -25.52
CA PHE A 85 2.50 1.56 -26.15
C PHE A 85 1.22 1.61 -25.33
N VAL A 86 1.28 1.31 -24.02
CA VAL A 86 0.09 1.19 -23.16
C VAL A 86 -0.14 2.39 -22.23
N GLY A 87 0.68 3.44 -22.32
CA GLY A 87 0.74 4.53 -21.35
C GLY A 87 -0.60 5.23 -21.08
N ASP A 88 -1.48 5.33 -22.08
CA ASP A 88 -2.80 5.98 -21.92
C ASP A 88 -3.73 5.19 -20.98
N VAL A 89 -3.63 3.85 -21.00
CA VAL A 89 -4.46 2.98 -20.15
C VAL A 89 -3.75 2.65 -18.84
N PHE A 90 -2.49 2.24 -18.91
CA PHE A 90 -1.69 1.81 -17.77
C PHE A 90 -1.23 2.98 -16.89
N GLY A 91 -0.90 4.13 -17.51
CA GLY A 91 -0.37 5.29 -16.79
C GLY A 91 -1.41 6.01 -15.95
N ALA A 92 -2.70 5.96 -16.32
CA ALA A 92 -3.76 6.65 -15.58
C ALA A 92 -3.94 6.12 -14.14
N PRO A 93 -4.07 4.80 -13.89
CA PRO A 93 -4.07 4.26 -12.53
C PRO A 93 -2.80 4.58 -11.74
N LEU A 94 -1.61 4.48 -12.34
CA LEU A 94 -0.34 4.80 -11.68
C LEU A 94 -0.26 6.28 -11.27
N ALA A 95 -0.72 7.20 -12.12
CA ALA A 95 -0.78 8.62 -11.78
C ALA A 95 -1.77 8.88 -10.62
N MET A 96 -2.90 8.18 -10.60
CA MET A 96 -3.88 8.27 -9.51
C MET A 96 -3.35 7.70 -8.18
N GLU A 97 -2.56 6.63 -8.24
CA GLU A 97 -1.85 6.09 -7.08
C GLU A 97 -0.97 7.17 -6.43
N GLY A 98 -0.14 7.86 -7.21
CA GLY A 98 0.75 8.92 -6.73
C GLY A 98 -0.01 10.15 -6.21
N LEU A 99 -0.97 10.67 -6.98
CA LEU A 99 -1.67 11.92 -6.68
C LEU A 99 -2.69 11.77 -5.54
N ALA A 100 -3.41 10.65 -5.48
CA ALA A 100 -4.48 10.46 -4.52
C ALA A 100 -4.04 9.61 -3.33
N ALA A 101 -3.56 8.39 -3.56
CA ALA A 101 -3.35 7.43 -2.48
C ALA A 101 -2.05 7.72 -1.71
N PHE A 102 -0.92 7.83 -2.42
CA PHE A 102 0.39 8.05 -1.81
C PHE A 102 0.48 9.40 -1.09
N PHE A 103 -0.07 10.46 -1.70
CA PHE A 103 -0.09 11.78 -1.09
C PHE A 103 -0.92 11.81 0.19
N LEU A 104 -2.09 11.17 0.18
CA LEU A 104 -2.96 11.02 1.35
C LEU A 104 -2.24 10.22 2.44
N GLU A 105 -1.70 9.04 2.12
CA GLU A 105 -0.97 8.20 3.07
C GLU A 105 0.20 8.95 3.70
N SER A 106 1.11 9.51 2.89
CA SER A 106 2.34 10.16 3.38
C SER A 106 2.04 11.39 4.23
N THR A 107 1.06 12.21 3.82
CA THR A 107 0.67 13.42 4.55
C THR A 107 0.07 13.06 5.90
N PHE A 108 -0.92 12.16 5.92
CA PHE A 108 -1.61 11.81 7.16
C PHE A 108 -0.76 10.95 8.09
N LEU A 109 0.18 10.15 7.56
CA LEU A 109 1.15 9.42 8.39
C LEU A 109 2.10 10.37 9.11
N GLY A 110 2.58 11.41 8.42
CA GLY A 110 3.40 12.46 9.06
C GLY A 110 2.63 13.19 10.16
N LEU A 111 1.39 13.62 9.86
CA LEU A 111 0.51 14.25 10.85
C LEU A 111 0.23 13.33 12.04
N TRP A 112 0.03 12.05 11.80
CA TRP A 112 -0.21 11.06 12.83
C TRP A 112 1.02 10.82 13.72
N MET A 113 2.20 10.67 13.13
CA MET A 113 3.42 10.39 13.87
C MET A 113 3.78 11.54 14.83
N PHE A 114 3.67 12.79 14.36
CA PHE A 114 4.05 13.98 15.13
C PHE A 114 2.86 14.65 15.84
N GLY A 115 1.64 14.16 15.65
CA GLY A 115 0.40 14.81 16.09
C GLY A 115 -0.09 14.42 17.47
N TRP A 116 0.54 13.46 18.17
CA TRP A 116 0.00 12.88 19.40
C TRP A 116 -0.40 13.88 20.48
N ASP A 117 0.42 14.92 20.67
CA ASP A 117 0.21 15.95 21.70
C ASP A 117 -0.09 17.33 21.08
N ARG A 118 -0.33 17.37 19.75
CA ARG A 118 -0.62 18.60 18.97
C ARG A 118 -1.99 18.61 18.31
N LEU A 119 -2.54 17.43 17.99
CA LEU A 119 -3.83 17.29 17.32
C LEU A 119 -4.93 16.89 18.33
N PRO A 120 -6.17 17.36 18.13
CA PRO A 120 -7.31 16.83 18.88
C PRO A 120 -7.44 15.32 18.67
N LYS A 121 -7.79 14.56 19.73
CA LYS A 121 -7.86 13.09 19.70
C LYS A 121 -8.65 12.51 18.52
N ARG A 122 -9.76 13.17 18.14
CA ARG A 122 -10.60 12.78 16.98
C ARG A 122 -9.88 12.95 15.64
N VAL A 123 -9.18 14.07 15.46
CA VAL A 123 -8.40 14.37 14.26
C VAL A 123 -7.22 13.40 14.16
N HIS A 124 -6.53 13.18 15.28
CA HIS A 124 -5.44 12.21 15.34
C HIS A 124 -5.90 10.78 14.99
N LEU A 125 -7.12 10.40 15.40
CA LEU A 125 -7.72 9.12 15.00
C LEU A 125 -8.09 9.09 13.52
N ALA A 126 -8.62 10.19 12.98
CA ALA A 126 -8.91 10.27 11.55
C ALA A 126 -7.63 10.12 10.71
N CYS A 127 -6.49 10.67 11.14
CA CYS A 127 -5.22 10.54 10.43
C CYS A 127 -4.83 9.06 10.19
N ILE A 128 -4.86 8.20 11.20
CA ILE A 128 -4.44 6.80 11.02
C ILE A 128 -5.44 6.00 10.17
N TRP A 129 -6.72 6.32 10.23
CA TRP A 129 -7.72 5.70 9.34
C TRP A 129 -7.54 6.14 7.90
N LEU A 130 -7.20 7.41 7.67
CA LEU A 130 -6.86 7.92 6.34
C LEU A 130 -5.60 7.23 5.81
N VAL A 131 -4.56 7.01 6.63
CA VAL A 131 -3.40 6.19 6.25
C VAL A 131 -3.84 4.79 5.82
N ALA A 132 -4.63 4.08 6.64
CA ALA A 132 -5.08 2.72 6.31
C ALA A 132 -5.91 2.66 5.02
N ILE A 133 -6.83 3.60 4.82
CA ILE A 133 -7.64 3.71 3.59
C ILE A 133 -6.77 4.07 2.40
N GLY A 134 -5.80 4.98 2.57
CA GLY A 134 -4.83 5.37 1.55
C GLY A 134 -4.03 4.18 1.05
N SER A 135 -3.51 3.35 1.95
CA SER A 135 -2.75 2.15 1.58
C SER A 135 -3.63 1.13 0.83
N MET A 136 -4.89 0.95 1.25
CA MET A 136 -5.85 0.08 0.54
C MET A 136 -6.26 0.63 -0.82
N LEU A 137 -6.34 1.95 -0.97
CA LEU A 137 -6.64 2.62 -2.23
C LEU A 137 -5.44 2.57 -3.19
N SER A 138 -4.23 2.71 -2.67
CA SER A 138 -2.98 2.52 -3.42
C SER A 138 -2.94 1.13 -4.06
N ALA A 139 -3.19 0.10 -3.25
CA ALA A 139 -3.31 -1.27 -3.72
C ALA A 139 -4.38 -1.44 -4.82
N ALA A 140 -5.48 -0.68 -4.76
CA ALA A 140 -6.53 -0.75 -5.78
C ALA A 140 -6.04 -0.21 -7.13
N PHE A 141 -5.36 0.94 -7.15
CA PHE A 141 -4.86 1.52 -8.40
C PHE A 141 -3.78 0.66 -9.06
N ILE A 142 -2.78 0.21 -8.30
CA ILE A 142 -1.71 -0.61 -8.87
C ILE A 142 -2.22 -1.98 -9.33
N LEU A 143 -3.17 -2.58 -8.60
CA LEU A 143 -3.77 -3.85 -9.03
C LEU A 143 -4.72 -3.68 -10.19
N ALA A 144 -5.39 -2.54 -10.37
CA ALA A 144 -6.16 -2.26 -11.58
C ALA A 144 -5.24 -2.26 -12.81
N ALA A 145 -4.06 -1.61 -12.70
CA ALA A 145 -3.06 -1.60 -13.76
C ALA A 145 -2.52 -3.02 -14.06
N ASN A 146 -2.10 -3.76 -13.03
CA ASN A 146 -1.63 -5.14 -13.17
C ASN A 146 -2.70 -6.09 -13.74
N SER A 147 -3.95 -5.93 -13.32
CA SER A 147 -5.06 -6.78 -13.79
C SER A 147 -5.44 -6.48 -15.23
N TRP A 148 -5.32 -5.22 -15.65
CA TRP A 148 -5.48 -4.86 -17.06
C TRP A 148 -4.40 -5.49 -17.95
N MET A 149 -3.15 -5.58 -17.47
CA MET A 149 -2.09 -6.28 -18.21
C MET A 149 -2.40 -7.76 -18.46
N GLN A 150 -3.14 -8.40 -17.54
CA GLN A 150 -3.52 -9.81 -17.65
C GLN A 150 -4.80 -10.01 -18.45
N HIS A 151 -5.79 -9.13 -18.27
CA HIS A 151 -7.08 -9.18 -18.95
C HIS A 151 -7.48 -7.78 -19.44
N PRO A 152 -7.01 -7.37 -20.63
CA PRO A 152 -7.22 -6.01 -21.14
C PRO A 152 -8.70 -5.72 -21.44
N VAL A 153 -9.25 -4.70 -20.79
CA VAL A 153 -10.66 -4.24 -20.96
C VAL A 153 -10.72 -2.72 -20.92
N GLY A 154 -11.83 -2.14 -21.37
CA GLY A 154 -12.06 -0.69 -21.26
C GLY A 154 -11.14 0.17 -22.12
N TYR A 155 -10.65 -0.37 -23.24
CA TYR A 155 -9.80 0.35 -24.19
C TYR A 155 -10.29 0.21 -25.64
N SER A 156 -9.88 1.14 -26.49
CA SER A 156 -10.00 1.08 -27.94
C SER A 156 -8.65 1.29 -28.59
N ILE A 157 -8.39 0.68 -29.75
CA ILE A 157 -7.15 0.91 -30.49
C ILE A 157 -7.29 2.19 -31.32
N ASN A 158 -6.36 3.13 -31.14
CA ASN A 158 -6.29 4.32 -31.97
C ASN A 158 -5.89 3.92 -33.41
N SER A 159 -6.66 4.38 -34.41
CA SER A 159 -6.42 4.03 -35.82
C SER A 159 -5.13 4.62 -36.41
N THR A 160 -4.61 5.69 -35.82
CA THR A 160 -3.43 6.41 -36.30
C THR A 160 -2.17 5.97 -35.56
N THR A 161 -2.21 5.88 -34.22
CA THR A 161 -1.03 5.53 -33.42
C THR A 161 -0.92 4.03 -33.14
N HIS A 162 -1.97 3.25 -33.42
CA HIS A 162 -2.09 1.82 -33.08
C HIS A 162 -1.92 1.52 -31.58
N GLN A 163 -2.09 2.53 -30.72
CA GLN A 163 -1.96 2.39 -29.26
C GLN A 163 -3.33 2.15 -28.60
N PRO A 164 -3.41 1.31 -27.56
CA PRO A 164 -4.56 1.26 -26.66
C PRO A 164 -4.84 2.62 -26.03
N GLN A 165 -6.08 3.08 -26.15
CA GLN A 165 -6.58 4.29 -25.51
C GLN A 165 -7.72 3.97 -24.56
N LEU A 166 -7.70 4.57 -23.37
CA LEU A 166 -8.69 4.32 -22.33
C LEU A 166 -10.04 4.89 -22.76
N ASN A 167 -11.07 4.05 -22.80
CA ASN A 167 -12.43 4.47 -23.16
C ASN A 167 -13.45 4.25 -22.03
N ASN A 168 -13.14 3.38 -21.06
CA ASN A 168 -14.03 3.10 -19.93
C ASN A 168 -13.24 2.76 -18.67
N VAL A 169 -13.15 3.72 -17.76
CA VAL A 169 -12.47 3.56 -16.45
C VAL A 169 -13.19 2.53 -15.58
N LEU A 170 -14.53 2.51 -15.59
CA LEU A 170 -15.30 1.57 -14.77
C LEU A 170 -15.02 0.11 -15.16
N ALA A 171 -14.74 -0.15 -16.44
CA ALA A 171 -14.35 -1.47 -16.91
C ALA A 171 -13.03 -1.97 -16.27
N LEU A 172 -12.11 -1.06 -15.90
CA LEU A 172 -10.87 -1.43 -15.19
C LEU A 172 -11.18 -1.96 -13.78
N PHE A 173 -12.04 -1.27 -13.04
CA PHE A 173 -12.38 -1.63 -11.64
C PHE A 173 -13.45 -2.72 -11.52
N THR A 174 -14.14 -3.04 -12.62
CA THR A 174 -15.08 -4.18 -12.69
C THR A 174 -14.45 -5.40 -13.37
N ASN A 175 -13.17 -5.33 -13.74
CA ASN A 175 -12.42 -6.44 -14.31
C ASN A 175 -12.40 -7.62 -13.32
N PRO A 176 -12.82 -8.84 -13.72
CA PRO A 176 -12.80 -10.01 -12.84
C PRO A 176 -11.43 -10.28 -12.22
N THR A 177 -10.34 -10.10 -12.99
CA THR A 177 -8.97 -10.27 -12.50
C THR A 177 -8.64 -9.25 -11.42
N PHE A 178 -9.13 -8.01 -11.56
CA PHE A 178 -8.96 -6.97 -10.54
C PHE A 178 -9.72 -7.32 -9.27
N LEU A 179 -11.00 -7.68 -9.36
CA LEU A 179 -11.83 -7.97 -8.19
C LEU A 179 -11.23 -9.11 -7.35
N TRP A 180 -10.84 -10.21 -8.00
CA TRP A 180 -10.21 -11.34 -7.31
C TRP A 180 -8.81 -10.98 -6.78
N GLY A 181 -7.97 -10.34 -7.61
CA GLY A 181 -6.62 -9.96 -7.22
C GLY A 181 -6.60 -8.98 -6.05
N TYR A 182 -7.46 -7.96 -6.09
CA TYR A 182 -7.58 -6.96 -5.03
C TYR A 182 -8.01 -7.57 -3.70
N VAL A 183 -9.11 -8.34 -3.70
CA VAL A 183 -9.59 -9.01 -2.48
C VAL A 183 -8.52 -9.94 -1.91
N HIS A 184 -7.87 -10.72 -2.78
CA HIS A 184 -6.81 -11.64 -2.36
C HIS A 184 -5.63 -10.89 -1.71
N VAL A 185 -5.12 -9.83 -2.34
CA VAL A 185 -3.97 -9.07 -1.83
C VAL A 185 -4.31 -8.34 -0.53
N ILE A 186 -5.50 -7.75 -0.41
CA ILE A 186 -5.92 -7.10 0.84
C ILE A 186 -6.03 -8.13 1.97
N LEU A 187 -6.69 -9.27 1.76
CA LEU A 187 -6.80 -10.32 2.77
C LEU A 187 -5.43 -10.88 3.16
N ALA A 188 -4.56 -11.16 2.19
CA ALA A 188 -3.20 -11.62 2.45
C ALA A 188 -2.41 -10.59 3.26
N SER A 189 -2.54 -9.30 2.95
CA SER A 189 -1.89 -8.22 3.68
C SER A 189 -2.38 -8.09 5.12
N LEU A 190 -3.69 -8.22 5.34
CA LEU A 190 -4.26 -8.24 6.69
C LEU A 190 -3.75 -9.44 7.50
N VAL A 191 -3.69 -10.63 6.89
CA VAL A 191 -3.12 -11.83 7.53
C VAL A 191 -1.64 -11.61 7.86
N THR A 192 -0.84 -11.08 6.93
CA THR A 192 0.58 -10.78 7.16
C THR A 192 0.77 -9.79 8.32
N GLY A 193 -0.01 -8.71 8.36
CA GLY A 193 0.01 -7.77 9.49
C GLY A 193 -0.34 -8.42 10.82
N CYS A 194 -1.37 -9.28 10.84
CA CYS A 194 -1.76 -10.03 12.04
C CYS A 194 -0.65 -10.98 12.50
N VAL A 195 -0.01 -11.71 11.57
CA VAL A 195 1.10 -12.62 11.87
C VAL A 195 2.29 -11.86 12.45
N VAL A 196 2.67 -10.71 11.87
CA VAL A 196 3.74 -9.86 12.41
C VAL A 196 3.42 -9.37 13.81
N MET A 197 2.20 -8.86 14.02
CA MET A 197 1.75 -8.38 15.32
C MET A 197 1.75 -9.51 16.37
N LEU A 198 1.20 -10.68 16.03
CA LEU A 198 1.17 -11.86 16.91
C LEU A 198 2.57 -12.38 17.23
N ALA A 199 3.46 -12.45 16.24
CA ALA A 199 4.84 -12.91 16.45
C ALA A 199 5.60 -11.98 17.42
N LEU A 200 5.43 -10.67 17.27
CA LEU A 200 6.03 -9.68 18.17
C LEU A 200 5.42 -9.75 19.57
N SER A 201 4.09 -9.83 19.68
CA SER A 201 3.43 -10.00 20.98
C SER A 201 3.89 -11.27 21.70
N ALA A 202 3.92 -12.41 21.00
CA ALA A 202 4.40 -13.67 21.55
C ALA A 202 5.87 -13.61 22.02
N TRP A 203 6.72 -12.91 21.26
CA TRP A 203 8.12 -12.70 21.64
C TRP A 203 8.27 -11.88 22.92
N TYR A 204 7.53 -10.76 23.03
CA TYR A 204 7.57 -9.88 24.20
C TYR A 204 7.01 -10.58 25.45
N LEU A 205 5.89 -11.31 25.30
CA LEU A 205 5.32 -12.13 26.36
C LEU A 205 6.30 -13.21 26.85
N ARG A 206 6.95 -13.91 25.93
CA ARG A 206 7.97 -14.93 26.27
C ARG A 206 9.16 -14.34 27.03
N ARG A 207 9.53 -13.10 26.75
CA ARG A 207 10.63 -12.38 27.41
C ARG A 207 10.21 -11.70 28.72
N GLY A 208 8.91 -11.69 29.05
CA GLY A 208 8.39 -10.99 30.23
C GLY A 208 8.47 -9.45 30.12
N ILE A 209 8.56 -8.91 28.90
CA ILE A 209 8.68 -7.47 28.64
C ILE A 209 7.29 -6.91 28.35
N ASP A 210 6.88 -5.85 29.06
CA ASP A 210 5.61 -5.13 28.83
C ASP A 210 4.38 -6.05 28.72
N VAL A 211 4.33 -7.08 29.58
CA VAL A 211 3.35 -8.17 29.50
C VAL A 211 1.90 -7.68 29.46
N ASN A 212 1.57 -6.59 30.15
CA ASN A 212 0.21 -6.05 30.17
C ASN A 212 -0.19 -5.36 28.85
N ALA A 213 0.78 -4.86 28.08
CA ALA A 213 0.53 -4.28 26.78
C ALA A 213 0.34 -5.37 25.72
N PHE A 214 1.17 -6.41 25.74
CA PHE A 214 1.26 -7.41 24.67
C PHE A 214 0.41 -8.68 24.89
N LYS A 215 -0.39 -8.74 25.96
CA LYS A 215 -1.39 -9.79 26.23
C LYS A 215 -2.59 -9.64 25.29
#